data_AF-A0A7Y1QMG1-F1
#
_entry.id   AF-A0A7Y1QMG1-F1
#
_cell.length_a   1.000
_cell.length_b   1.000
_cell.length_c   1.000
_cell.angle_alpha   90.00
_cell.angle_beta   90.00
_cell.angle_gamma   90.00
#
_symmetry.space_group_name_H-M   'P 1'
#
loop_
_entity.id
_entity.type
_entity.pdbx_description
1 polymer ?
#
loop_
_entity_poly.entity_id
_entity_poly.type
_entity_poly.pdbx_seq_one_letter_code
_entity_poly.pdbx_strand_id
1 'polypeptide(L)'
;MDRGCQGKARSAQQGSVNWPGTLLGGRPQAREDLRYHLRSRSAHELWLVIVDASASTRRHQALSDAKGLLAQVFDDAYRQRARMALLTASGQVPSWQVQGLKAAKGLGRWLDGLGAGGGTPLLAALTEAGHWLAARRKRYPAEQQRLLVITDGRLKDIGHLPVLDCLGLLVDIERGPIRLGRARELAAGLQVDYRHIDSL
;
A
#
# COMPACT_ATOMS: atom_id res chain seq x y z
N MET A 1 -35.09 2.41 -31.25
CA MET A 1 -35.04 2.74 -29.81
C MET A 1 -33.59 2.64 -29.41
N ASP A 2 -33.04 3.69 -28.79
CA ASP A 2 -31.96 3.64 -27.78
C ASP A 2 -31.47 5.05 -27.47
N ARG A 3 -32.09 5.66 -26.44
CA ARG A 3 -31.64 6.90 -25.82
C ARG A 3 -30.62 6.52 -24.75
N GLY A 4 -29.33 6.59 -25.10
CA GLY A 4 -28.24 6.50 -24.13
C GLY A 4 -28.09 7.80 -23.35
N CYS A 5 -28.38 7.77 -22.05
CA CYS A 5 -28.14 8.84 -21.09
C CYS A 5 -26.64 9.20 -21.04
N GLN A 6 -26.23 10.30 -21.68
CA GLN A 6 -24.96 10.96 -21.34
C GLN A 6 -25.27 12.22 -20.54
N GLY A 7 -25.00 12.13 -19.23
CA GLY A 7 -25.11 13.25 -18.31
C GLY A 7 -24.28 14.44 -18.78
N LYS A 8 -24.82 15.64 -18.58
CA LYS A 8 -24.19 16.93 -18.94
C LYS A 8 -22.76 16.97 -18.40
N ALA A 9 -21.78 16.90 -19.30
CA ALA A 9 -20.38 17.15 -18.98
C ALA A 9 -20.23 18.61 -18.52
N ARG A 10 -19.97 18.82 -17.22
CA ARG A 10 -19.58 20.14 -16.72
C ARG A 10 -18.23 20.50 -17.34
N SER A 11 -18.19 21.60 -18.08
CA SER A 11 -16.98 22.13 -18.70
C SER A 11 -15.95 22.48 -17.62
N ALA A 12 -14.88 21.71 -17.51
CA ALA A 12 -13.70 22.18 -16.79
C ALA A 12 -13.05 23.27 -17.66
N GLN A 13 -13.21 24.55 -17.29
CA GLN A 13 -12.66 25.68 -18.05
C GLN A 13 -11.12 25.79 -18.02
N GLN A 14 -10.43 24.92 -17.26
CA GLN A 14 -8.97 24.95 -17.08
C GLN A 14 -8.40 23.53 -16.95
N GLY A 15 -7.40 23.20 -17.77
CA GLY A 15 -6.73 21.89 -17.78
C GLY A 15 -5.92 21.64 -19.06
N SER A 16 -5.31 20.46 -19.19
CA SER A 16 -4.72 20.03 -20.46
C SER A 16 -5.82 19.69 -21.47
N VAL A 17 -5.73 20.25 -22.68
CA VAL A 17 -6.70 20.05 -23.75
C VAL A 17 -6.68 18.58 -24.19
N ASN A 18 -7.87 17.97 -24.27
CA ASN A 18 -8.07 16.67 -24.91
C ASN A 18 -8.16 16.88 -26.43
N TRP A 19 -7.00 16.98 -27.09
CA TRP A 19 -6.93 17.20 -28.55
C TRP A 19 -7.69 16.14 -29.36
N PRO A 20 -7.57 14.83 -29.08
CA PRO A 20 -8.34 13.82 -29.80
C PRO A 20 -9.86 14.02 -29.66
N GLY A 21 -10.35 14.24 -28.44
CA GLY A 21 -11.77 14.46 -28.20
C GLY A 21 -12.31 15.77 -28.78
N THR A 22 -11.44 16.79 -28.91
CA THR A 22 -11.75 18.09 -29.52
C THR A 22 -11.84 17.95 -31.04
N LEU A 23 -10.83 17.34 -31.68
CA LEU A 23 -10.76 17.21 -33.15
C LEU A 23 -11.80 16.23 -33.72
N LEU A 24 -12.18 15.20 -32.95
CA LEU A 24 -13.29 14.31 -33.31
C LEU A 24 -14.64 15.04 -33.31
N GLY A 25 -14.75 16.20 -32.65
CA GLY A 25 -15.91 17.09 -32.71
C GLY A 25 -15.89 18.09 -33.86
N GLY A 26 -14.83 18.06 -34.69
CA GLY A 26 -14.58 19.04 -35.75
C GLY A 26 -13.41 19.97 -35.43
N ARG A 27 -13.12 20.90 -36.34
CA ARG A 27 -12.08 21.92 -36.15
C ARG A 27 -12.58 22.98 -35.17
N PRO A 28 -11.97 23.14 -33.97
CA PRO A 28 -12.41 24.14 -33.01
C PRO A 28 -12.21 25.56 -33.59
N GLN A 29 -13.23 26.42 -33.46
CA GLN A 29 -13.21 27.82 -33.91
C GLN A 29 -13.13 28.80 -32.73
N ALA A 30 -13.59 28.38 -31.55
CA ALA A 30 -13.54 29.16 -30.32
C ALA A 30 -12.93 28.36 -29.16
N ARG A 31 -12.50 29.06 -28.10
CA ARG A 31 -11.93 28.42 -26.89
C ARG A 31 -12.94 27.52 -26.16
N GLU A 32 -14.23 27.79 -26.30
CA GLU A 32 -15.31 26.97 -25.75
C GLU A 32 -15.47 25.61 -26.44
N ASP A 33 -14.98 25.47 -27.67
CA ASP A 33 -14.98 24.19 -28.40
C ASP A 33 -13.90 23.22 -27.87
N LEU A 34 -12.94 23.72 -27.09
CA LEU A 34 -11.88 22.91 -26.52
C LEU A 34 -12.46 22.00 -25.44
N ARG A 35 -12.35 20.69 -25.66
CA ARG A 35 -12.64 19.72 -24.62
C ARG A 35 -11.42 19.58 -23.74
N TYR A 36 -11.58 19.86 -22.45
CA TYR A 36 -10.53 19.64 -21.46
C TYR A 36 -10.61 18.22 -20.91
N HIS A 37 -9.47 17.60 -20.62
CA HIS A 37 -9.50 16.39 -19.81
C HIS A 37 -10.14 16.71 -18.46
N LEU A 38 -11.26 16.05 -18.14
CA LEU A 38 -11.77 16.00 -16.77
C LEU A 38 -10.63 15.43 -15.92
N ARG A 39 -10.01 16.26 -15.09
CA ARG A 39 -9.11 15.80 -14.04
C ARG A 39 -9.96 15.03 -13.02
N SER A 40 -10.30 13.78 -13.31
CA SER A 40 -10.54 12.80 -12.26
C SER A 40 -9.19 12.41 -11.68
N ARG A 41 -8.48 13.37 -11.08
CA ARG A 41 -7.38 13.02 -10.17
C ARG A 41 -8.07 12.63 -8.87
N SER A 42 -8.60 11.41 -8.83
CA SER A 42 -8.69 10.71 -7.55
C SER A 42 -7.32 10.87 -6.88
N ALA A 43 -7.29 11.29 -5.62
CA ALA A 43 -6.07 11.36 -4.84
C ALA A 43 -5.27 10.08 -5.10
N HIS A 44 -4.02 10.22 -5.56
CA HIS A 44 -3.20 9.05 -5.79
C HIS A 44 -3.05 8.36 -4.42
N GLU A 45 -3.41 7.08 -4.35
CA GLU A 45 -3.19 6.31 -3.14
C GLU A 45 -1.77 5.76 -3.14
N LEU A 46 -1.18 5.69 -1.95
CA LEU A 46 0.08 5.03 -1.68
C LEU A 46 -0.16 3.94 -0.65
N TRP A 47 0.11 2.70 -1.02
CA TRP A 47 0.03 1.57 -0.13
C TRP A 47 1.45 1.17 0.26
N LEU A 48 1.77 1.36 1.54
CA LEU A 48 3.01 0.89 2.14
C LEU A 48 2.75 -0.47 2.79
N VAL A 49 3.50 -1.48 2.37
CA VAL A 49 3.44 -2.82 2.94
C VAL A 49 4.74 -3.10 3.68
N ILE A 50 4.65 -3.51 4.94
CA ILE A 50 5.77 -3.92 5.78
C ILE A 50 5.60 -5.39 6.12
N VAL A 51 6.59 -6.23 5.79
CA VAL A 51 6.52 -7.67 6.02
C VAL A 51 7.68 -8.12 6.90
N ASP A 52 7.36 -8.77 8.02
CA ASP A 52 8.31 -9.51 8.84
C ASP A 52 8.56 -10.89 8.23
N ALA A 53 9.74 -11.07 7.63
CA ALA A 53 10.07 -12.25 6.83
C ALA A 53 11.05 -13.19 7.55
N SER A 54 10.90 -13.34 8.86
CA SER A 54 11.81 -14.13 9.69
C SER A 54 11.64 -15.65 9.53
N ALA A 55 12.76 -16.35 9.30
CA ALA A 55 12.84 -17.74 8.85
C ALA A 55 12.70 -18.80 9.96
N SER A 56 11.60 -18.85 10.71
CA SER A 56 11.34 -20.00 11.59
C SER A 56 10.47 -21.05 10.89
N THR A 57 10.69 -22.34 11.17
CA THR A 57 9.95 -23.47 10.56
C THR A 57 8.44 -23.38 10.81
N ARG A 58 8.01 -22.94 12.00
CA ARG A 58 6.59 -22.72 12.33
C ARG A 58 5.98 -21.54 11.56
N ARG A 59 6.80 -20.56 11.18
CA ARG A 59 6.39 -19.39 10.37
C ARG A 59 6.26 -19.70 8.88
N HIS A 60 6.88 -20.78 8.36
CA HIS A 60 6.83 -21.07 6.92
C HIS A 60 5.39 -21.30 6.43
N GLN A 61 4.56 -22.00 7.22
CA GLN A 61 3.16 -22.23 6.85
C GLN A 61 2.34 -20.92 6.90
N ALA A 62 2.47 -20.14 7.98
CA ALA A 62 1.78 -18.86 8.12
C ALA A 62 2.23 -17.83 7.07
N LEU A 63 3.50 -17.90 6.67
CA LEU A 63 4.06 -17.06 5.61
C LEU A 63 3.51 -17.44 4.23
N SER A 64 3.19 -18.71 3.98
CA SER A 64 2.53 -19.13 2.74
C SER A 64 1.17 -18.46 2.57
N ASP A 65 0.35 -18.43 3.61
CA ASP A 65 -0.95 -17.74 3.58
C ASP A 65 -0.76 -16.23 3.43
N ALA A 66 0.23 -15.67 4.13
CA ALA A 66 0.57 -14.25 4.00
C ALA A 66 1.01 -13.88 2.57
N LYS A 67 1.73 -14.77 1.86
CA LYS A 67 2.07 -14.58 0.45
C LYS A 67 0.82 -14.53 -0.42
N GLY A 68 -0.18 -15.38 -0.15
CA GLY A 68 -1.48 -15.35 -0.82
C GLY A 68 -2.23 -14.03 -0.62
N LEU A 69 -2.31 -13.56 0.63
CA LEU A 69 -2.88 -12.25 0.96
C LEU A 69 -2.13 -11.10 0.27
N LEU A 70 -0.79 -11.12 0.32
CA LEU A 70 0.04 -10.10 -0.32
C LEU A 70 -0.16 -10.07 -1.84
N ALA A 71 -0.27 -11.24 -2.49
CA ALA A 71 -0.57 -11.31 -3.92
C ALA A 71 -1.90 -10.63 -4.26
N GLN A 72 -2.95 -10.89 -3.46
CA GLN A 72 -4.25 -10.23 -3.62
C GLN A 72 -4.15 -8.72 -3.41
N VAL A 73 -3.47 -8.26 -2.35
CA VAL A 73 -3.25 -6.83 -2.07
C VAL A 73 -2.51 -6.15 -3.21
N PHE A 74 -1.50 -6.80 -3.80
CA PHE A 74 -0.75 -6.24 -4.92
C PHE A 74 -1.59 -6.16 -6.21
N ASP A 75 -2.42 -7.16 -6.47
CA ASP A 75 -3.36 -7.15 -7.58
C ASP A 75 -4.43 -6.05 -7.42
N ASP A 76 -4.93 -5.85 -6.20
CA ASP A 76 -5.88 -4.79 -5.90
C ASP A 76 -5.26 -3.40 -6.04
N ALA A 77 -4.05 -3.20 -5.52
CA ALA A 77 -3.28 -1.98 -5.73
C ALA A 77 -3.06 -1.69 -7.22
N TYR A 78 -2.77 -2.72 -8.01
CA TYR A 78 -2.61 -2.62 -9.46
C TYR A 78 -3.91 -2.19 -10.15
N ARG A 79 -5.04 -2.84 -9.82
CA ARG A 79 -6.36 -2.48 -10.35
C ARG A 79 -6.76 -1.05 -9.99
N GLN A 80 -6.48 -0.63 -8.76
CA GLN A 80 -6.77 0.72 -8.27
C GLN A 80 -5.75 1.77 -8.75
N ARG A 81 -4.71 1.36 -9.50
CA ARG A 81 -3.60 2.22 -9.93
C ARG A 81 -2.93 2.95 -8.77
N ALA A 82 -2.94 2.34 -7.59
CA ALA A 82 -2.24 2.82 -6.42
C ALA A 82 -0.72 2.71 -6.63
N ARG A 83 0.02 3.60 -5.99
CA ARG A 83 1.46 3.47 -5.86
C ARG A 83 1.74 2.51 -4.71
N MET A 84 2.80 1.72 -4.86
CA MET A 84 3.21 0.78 -3.82
C MET A 84 4.58 1.11 -3.30
N ALA A 85 4.76 0.91 -2.01
CA ALA A 85 6.04 0.82 -1.36
C ALA A 85 6.07 -0.45 -0.51
N LEU A 86 7.21 -1.12 -0.48
CA LEU A 86 7.35 -2.42 0.16
C LEU A 86 8.66 -2.46 0.93
N LEU A 87 8.54 -2.77 2.21
CA LEU A 87 9.63 -2.83 3.16
C LEU A 87 9.64 -4.20 3.84
N THR A 88 10.77 -4.89 3.78
CA THR A 88 10.93 -6.21 4.39
C THR A 88 11.81 -6.08 5.63
N ALA A 89 11.30 -6.55 6.76
CA ALA A 89 12.08 -6.75 7.99
C ALA A 89 12.62 -8.18 8.01
N SER A 90 13.85 -8.36 7.54
CA SER A 90 14.56 -9.65 7.56
C SER A 90 16.05 -9.43 7.77
N GLY A 91 16.74 -10.33 8.46
CA GLY A 91 18.17 -10.16 8.70
C GLY A 91 18.46 -9.20 9.85
N GLN A 92 19.45 -8.34 9.64
CA GLN A 92 19.87 -7.33 10.62
C GLN A 92 19.29 -5.93 10.36
N VAL A 93 18.94 -5.60 9.12
CA VAL A 93 18.50 -4.27 8.69
C VAL A 93 17.26 -4.38 7.80
N PRO A 94 16.27 -3.47 7.92
CA PRO A 94 15.17 -3.38 6.96
C PRO A 94 15.65 -3.15 5.52
N SER A 95 14.91 -3.68 4.55
CA SER A 95 15.24 -3.54 3.12
C SER A 95 14.04 -3.13 2.29
N TRP A 96 14.19 -2.03 1.53
CA TRP A 96 13.18 -1.59 0.57
C TRP A 96 13.25 -2.41 -0.72
N GLN A 97 12.09 -2.88 -1.14
CA GLN A 97 11.95 -3.69 -2.35
C GLN A 97 11.35 -2.86 -3.48
N VAL A 98 10.39 -2.01 -3.13
CA VAL A 98 9.75 -1.06 -4.03
C VAL A 98 9.54 0.25 -3.26
N GLN A 99 9.84 1.38 -3.88
CA GLN A 99 9.63 2.71 -3.27
C GLN A 99 8.77 3.59 -4.17
N GLY A 100 7.45 3.54 -3.97
CA GLY A 100 6.54 4.49 -4.58
C GLY A 100 6.36 4.38 -6.09
N LEU A 101 6.67 3.21 -6.65
CA LEU A 101 6.40 2.90 -8.05
C LEU A 101 4.92 2.59 -8.23
N LYS A 102 4.42 2.71 -9.47
CA LYS A 102 3.11 2.12 -9.80
C LYS A 102 3.19 0.62 -9.49
N ALA A 103 2.13 0.07 -8.89
CA ALA A 103 2.06 -1.35 -8.63
C ALA A 103 2.52 -2.12 -9.88
N ALA A 104 3.53 -2.97 -9.75
CA ALA A 104 4.13 -3.69 -10.85
C ALA A 104 3.81 -5.17 -10.69
N LYS A 105 3.41 -5.84 -11.78
CA LYS A 105 3.18 -7.29 -11.83
C LYS A 105 4.42 -8.14 -11.49
N GLY A 106 5.59 -7.52 -11.28
CA GLY A 106 6.87 -8.19 -11.03
C GLY A 106 7.15 -8.62 -9.58
N LEU A 107 6.23 -8.40 -8.64
CA LEU A 107 6.44 -8.72 -7.22
C LEU A 107 6.33 -10.21 -6.87
N GLY A 108 5.90 -11.07 -7.80
CA GLY A 108 5.82 -12.52 -7.59
C GLY A 108 7.16 -13.15 -7.21
N ARG A 109 8.25 -12.82 -7.94
CA ARG A 109 9.60 -13.34 -7.63
C ARG A 109 10.09 -12.90 -6.25
N TRP A 110 9.69 -11.71 -5.80
CA TRP A 110 10.00 -11.24 -4.46
C TRP A 110 9.20 -12.01 -3.39
N LEU A 111 7.91 -12.29 -3.63
CA LEU A 111 7.10 -13.12 -2.76
C LEU A 111 7.71 -14.53 -2.58
N ASP A 112 8.28 -15.10 -3.64
CA ASP A 112 8.94 -16.40 -3.57
C ASP A 112 10.15 -16.38 -2.60
N GLY A 113 10.92 -15.28 -2.61
CA GLY A 113 12.09 -15.08 -1.74
C GLY A 113 11.77 -14.70 -0.28
N LEU A 114 10.51 -14.44 0.07
CA LEU A 114 10.11 -14.19 1.45
C LEU A 114 10.34 -15.43 2.32
N GLY A 115 11.05 -15.25 3.45
CA GLY A 115 11.31 -16.28 4.45
C GLY A 115 12.74 -16.82 4.49
N ALA A 116 13.68 -16.25 3.72
CA ALA A 116 15.05 -16.73 3.60
C ALA A 116 16.05 -16.17 4.64
N GLY A 117 15.62 -15.41 5.66
CA GLY A 117 16.52 -14.69 6.58
C GLY A 117 16.25 -14.91 8.07
N GLY A 118 17.30 -14.96 8.89
CA GLY A 118 17.21 -14.96 10.36
C GLY A 118 17.17 -13.55 10.96
N GLY A 119 16.43 -13.35 12.05
CA GLY A 119 16.29 -12.05 12.74
C GLY A 119 15.10 -11.20 12.25
N THR A 120 14.66 -10.25 13.09
CA THR A 120 13.50 -9.38 12.84
C THR A 120 13.81 -7.95 13.30
N PRO A 121 14.28 -7.05 12.41
CA PRO A 121 14.45 -5.64 12.71
C PRO A 121 13.15 -4.85 12.47
N LEU A 122 12.01 -5.36 12.94
CA LEU A 122 10.69 -4.77 12.65
C LEU A 122 10.54 -3.36 13.22
N LEU A 123 11.09 -3.08 14.41
CA LEU A 123 11.11 -1.72 14.96
C LEU A 123 11.87 -0.74 14.05
N ALA A 124 13.05 -1.15 13.56
CA ALA A 124 13.83 -0.34 12.62
C ALA A 124 13.06 -0.11 11.30
N ALA A 125 12.37 -1.14 10.81
CA ALA A 125 11.52 -1.03 9.62
C ALA A 125 10.38 -0.03 9.82
N LEU A 126 9.69 -0.08 10.96
CA LEU A 126 8.62 0.86 11.30
C LEU A 126 9.14 2.29 11.42
N THR A 127 10.30 2.48 12.05
CA THR A 127 10.93 3.81 12.19
C THR A 127 11.32 4.39 10.83
N GLU A 128 11.93 3.58 9.98
CA GLU A 128 12.30 3.99 8.61
C GLU A 128 11.06 4.29 7.77
N ALA A 129 10.02 3.47 7.86
CA ALA A 129 8.73 3.69 7.24
C ALA A 129 8.10 5.02 7.68
N GLY A 130 8.12 5.34 8.98
CA GLY A 130 7.61 6.60 9.52
C GLY A 130 8.32 7.82 8.93
N HIS A 131 9.66 7.80 8.91
CA HIS A 131 10.44 8.87 8.28
C HIS A 131 10.12 9.03 6.79
N TRP A 132 9.99 7.92 6.07
CA TRP A 132 9.69 7.93 4.64
C TRP A 132 8.27 8.45 4.36
N LEU A 133 7.27 8.01 5.12
CA LEU A 133 5.88 8.48 5.02
C LEU A 133 5.77 9.99 5.32
N ALA A 134 6.47 10.48 6.33
CA ALA A 134 6.50 11.90 6.67
C ALA A 134 7.13 12.75 5.55
N ALA A 135 8.27 12.32 5.01
CA ALA A 135 8.91 13.00 3.88
C ALA A 135 8.03 12.98 2.62
N ARG A 136 7.35 11.86 2.37
CA ARG A 136 6.40 11.68 1.27
C ARG A 136 5.20 12.61 1.39
N ARG A 137 4.63 12.74 2.59
CA ARG A 137 3.48 13.62 2.86
C ARG A 137 3.81 15.08 2.59
N LYS A 138 5.00 15.53 2.97
CA LYS A 138 5.50 16.88 2.64
C LYS A 138 5.58 17.11 1.12
N ARG A 139 6.01 16.09 0.36
CA ARG A 139 6.16 16.17 -1.10
C ARG A 139 4.83 16.04 -1.86
N TYR A 140 3.90 15.23 -1.36
CA TYR A 140 2.61 14.94 -1.98
C TYR A 140 1.47 15.03 -0.94
N PRO A 141 1.05 16.25 -0.55
CA PRO A 141 0.07 16.44 0.55
C PRO A 141 -1.34 15.92 0.23
N ALA A 142 -1.66 15.77 -1.07
CA ALA A 142 -2.94 15.22 -1.51
C ALA A 142 -2.90 13.69 -1.73
N GLU A 143 -1.76 13.01 -1.50
CA GLU A 143 -1.62 11.55 -1.63
C GLU A 143 -2.13 10.86 -0.36
N GLN A 144 -3.10 9.96 -0.49
CA GLN A 144 -3.63 9.21 0.66
C GLN A 144 -2.70 8.03 0.96
N GLN A 145 -2.19 7.97 2.19
CA GLN A 145 -1.24 6.94 2.62
C GLN A 145 -1.98 5.86 3.40
N ARG A 146 -1.78 4.59 3.01
CA ARG A 146 -2.28 3.41 3.70
C ARG A 146 -1.11 2.51 4.07
N LEU A 147 -1.19 1.89 5.24
CA LEU A 147 -0.19 0.99 5.78
C LEU A 147 -0.78 -0.42 5.95
N LEU A 148 -0.04 -1.44 5.53
CA LEU A 148 -0.30 -2.82 5.85
C LEU A 148 0.96 -3.40 6.50
N VAL A 149 0.86 -3.85 7.75
CA VAL A 149 1.95 -4.52 8.47
C VAL A 149 1.59 -5.99 8.61
N ILE A 150 2.49 -6.88 8.21
CA ILE A 150 2.33 -8.33 8.39
C ILE A 150 3.45 -8.80 9.32
N THR A 151 3.08 -9.34 10.49
CA THR A 151 4.03 -9.80 11.51
C THR A 151 3.43 -10.92 12.36
N ASP A 152 4.30 -11.75 12.93
CA ASP A 152 3.91 -12.78 13.89
C ASP A 152 3.92 -12.26 15.35
N GLY A 153 4.04 -10.94 15.53
CA GLY A 153 3.99 -10.29 16.84
C GLY A 153 5.23 -10.52 17.71
N ARG A 154 6.28 -11.17 17.22
CA ARG A 154 7.47 -11.52 18.04
C ARG A 154 8.47 -10.38 18.17
N LEU A 155 7.96 -9.16 18.39
CA LEU A 155 8.78 -8.03 18.77
C LEU A 155 9.19 -8.18 20.24
N LYS A 156 10.49 -8.03 20.51
CA LYS A 156 11.03 -8.12 21.88
C LYS A 156 10.79 -6.84 22.69
N ASP A 157 10.72 -5.69 22.02
CA ASP A 157 10.59 -4.37 22.63
C ASP A 157 9.56 -3.52 21.87
N ILE A 158 8.53 -3.04 22.57
CA ILE A 158 7.40 -2.26 22.07
C ILE A 158 7.44 -0.83 22.64
N GLY A 159 8.42 -0.49 23.49
CA GLY A 159 8.43 0.75 24.26
C GLY A 159 8.59 2.04 23.45
N HIS A 160 9.13 1.95 22.22
CA HIS A 160 9.48 3.12 21.39
C HIS A 160 8.94 3.02 19.97
N LEU A 161 7.65 2.73 19.81
CA LEU A 161 7.02 2.69 18.49
C LEU A 161 6.92 4.09 17.86
N PRO A 162 7.19 4.21 16.55
CA PRO A 162 7.02 5.47 15.83
C PRO A 162 5.53 5.77 15.64
N VAL A 163 5.19 7.06 15.61
CA VAL A 163 3.85 7.51 15.24
C VAL A 163 3.70 7.47 13.72
N LEU A 164 2.74 6.69 13.24
CA LEU A 164 2.42 6.56 11.81
C LEU A 164 1.08 7.24 11.56
N ASP A 165 1.10 8.47 11.05
CA ASP A 165 -0.09 9.31 10.82
C ASP A 165 -0.90 8.86 9.59
N CYS A 166 -1.22 7.57 9.47
CA CYS A 166 -1.91 7.01 8.30
C CYS A 166 -2.88 5.90 8.67
N LEU A 167 -3.86 5.66 7.80
CA LEU A 167 -4.75 4.51 7.94
C LEU A 167 -3.92 3.23 7.81
N GLY A 168 -3.93 2.40 8.86
CA GLY A 168 -3.12 1.20 8.90
C GLY A 168 -3.91 -0.03 9.30
N LEU A 169 -3.48 -1.19 8.80
CA LEU A 169 -3.91 -2.50 9.22
C LEU A 169 -2.69 -3.34 9.58
N LEU A 170 -2.71 -3.95 10.75
CA LEU A 170 -1.76 -4.98 11.15
C LEU A 170 -2.43 -6.35 11.04
N VAL A 171 -1.82 -7.22 10.23
CA VAL A 171 -2.19 -8.62 10.07
C VAL A 171 -1.24 -9.49 10.88
N ASP A 172 -1.82 -10.15 11.87
CA ASP A 172 -1.14 -11.09 12.74
C ASP A 172 -1.11 -12.48 12.10
N ILE A 173 0.10 -12.98 11.88
CA ILE A 173 0.35 -14.32 11.33
C ILE A 173 0.77 -15.34 12.41
N GLU A 174 0.59 -15.01 13.70
CA GLU A 174 0.92 -15.91 14.82
C GLU A 174 -0.04 -17.11 14.90
N ARG A 175 0.37 -18.24 14.33
CA ARG A 175 -0.33 -19.54 14.49
C ARG A 175 0.37 -20.45 15.49
N GLY A 176 0.52 -19.98 16.73
CA GLY A 176 1.06 -20.75 17.85
C GLY A 176 -0.04 -21.34 18.74
N PRO A 177 0.21 -22.48 19.43
CA PRO A 177 -0.73 -23.03 20.42
C PRO A 177 -0.95 -22.10 21.62
N ILE A 178 -0.03 -21.16 21.86
CA ILE A 178 -0.14 -20.08 22.84
C ILE A 178 -0.01 -18.76 22.06
N ARG A 179 -1.05 -17.93 22.10
CA ARG A 179 -1.05 -16.60 21.51
C ARG A 179 -0.39 -15.63 22.48
N LEU A 180 0.66 -14.94 22.04
CA LEU A 180 1.39 -14.00 22.90
C LEU A 180 0.71 -12.63 22.98
N GLY A 181 -0.24 -12.33 22.07
CA GLY A 181 -1.03 -11.09 22.10
C GLY A 181 -0.26 -9.82 21.73
N ARG A 182 1.05 -9.91 21.51
CA ARG A 182 1.95 -8.79 21.23
C ARG A 182 1.66 -8.07 19.92
N ALA A 183 1.14 -8.77 18.91
CA ALA A 183 0.72 -8.14 17.66
C ALA A 183 -0.44 -7.16 17.88
N ARG A 184 -1.34 -7.45 18.84
CA ARG A 184 -2.43 -6.54 19.23
C ARG A 184 -1.90 -5.33 20.00
N GLU A 185 -0.93 -5.52 20.89
CA GLU A 185 -0.25 -4.42 21.59
C GLU A 185 0.48 -3.50 20.60
N LEU A 186 1.16 -4.09 19.61
CA LEU A 186 1.82 -3.36 18.53
C LEU A 186 0.82 -2.56 17.70
N ALA A 187 -0.32 -3.16 17.33
CA ALA A 187 -1.37 -2.46 16.59
C ALA A 187 -1.94 -1.28 17.40
N ALA A 188 -2.17 -1.47 18.70
CA ALA A 188 -2.62 -0.41 19.60
C ALA A 188 -1.58 0.72 19.72
N GLY A 189 -0.29 0.37 19.87
CA GLY A 189 0.79 1.35 19.96
C GLY A 189 1.03 2.14 18.67
N LEU A 190 0.79 1.52 17.51
CA LEU A 190 0.84 2.19 16.20
C LEU A 190 -0.47 2.90 15.83
N GLN A 191 -1.54 2.73 16.64
CA GLN A 191 -2.89 3.23 16.36
C GLN A 191 -3.46 2.75 15.02
N VAL A 192 -3.25 1.47 14.72
CA VAL A 192 -3.72 0.82 13.49
C VAL A 192 -4.72 -0.29 13.81
N ASP A 193 -5.55 -0.65 12.84
CA ASP A 193 -6.49 -1.76 12.99
C ASP A 193 -5.73 -3.08 13.14
N TYR A 194 -6.31 -4.03 13.89
CA TYR A 194 -5.74 -5.37 14.08
C TYR A 194 -6.66 -6.41 13.44
N ARG A 195 -6.07 -7.33 12.65
CA ARG A 195 -6.73 -8.55 12.19
C ARG A 195 -5.81 -9.74 12.30
N HIS A 196 -6.37 -10.90 12.61
CA HIS A 196 -5.64 -12.16 12.57
C HIS A 196 -5.77 -12.79 11.18
N ILE A 197 -4.73 -13.47 10.69
CA ILE A 197 -4.76 -14.08 9.34
C ILE A 197 -5.86 -15.13 9.18
N ASP A 198 -6.25 -15.83 10.25
CA ASP A 198 -7.39 -16.78 10.24
C ASP A 198 -8.76 -16.11 10.13
N SER A 199 -8.84 -14.79 10.31
CA SER A 199 -10.09 -14.03 10.26
C SER A 199 -10.29 -13.25 8.95
N LEU A 200 -9.43 -13.50 7.97
CA LEU A 200 -9.45 -12.92 6.62
C LEU A 200 -9.95 -13.94 5.61
#